data_AF-A0A822G7P0-F1
#
_entry.id   AF-A0A822G7P0-F1
#
_cell.length_a   1.000
_cell.length_b   1.000
_cell.length_c   1.000
_cell.angle_alpha   90.00
_cell.angle_beta   90.00
_cell.angle_gamma   90.00
#
_symmetry.space_group_name_H-M   'P 1'
#
loop_
_entity.id
_entity.type
_entity.pdbx_description
1 polymer ?
#
loop_
_entity_poly.entity_id
_entity_poly.type
_entity_poly.pdbx_seq_one_letter_code
_entity_poly.pdbx_strand_id
1 'polypeptide(L)'
;LLKWISESMSLYTTDDWDWPTSGLVNWDIPGATTVHTRQITSRALSHGFDQEGFIYFPSTCAQGQKCSIHVALHGCQQGKHYVDDVFATKAGYLEVAELNNLIVVFPQVAPTMFLPTNPMGCWDWWGYSSLSYATKTAPQMAG
;
A
#
# COMPACT_ATOMS: atom_id res chain seq x y z
N LEU A 1 -2.78 0.98 9.44
CA LEU A 1 -2.01 0.18 8.45
C LEU A 1 -2.45 -1.27 8.43
N LEU A 2 -2.35 -1.99 9.56
CA LEU A 2 -2.63 -3.43 9.62
C LEU A 2 -4.09 -3.77 9.26
N LYS A 3 -5.04 -2.94 9.70
CA LYS A 3 -6.44 -3.08 9.34
C LYS A 3 -6.69 -2.92 7.84
N TRP A 4 -6.10 -1.90 7.22
CA TRP A 4 -6.21 -1.71 5.77
C TRP A 4 -5.59 -2.87 4.98
N ILE A 5 -4.42 -3.37 5.41
CA ILE A 5 -3.81 -4.57 4.81
C ILE A 5 -4.77 -5.75 4.95
N SER A 6 -5.31 -5.97 6.15
CA SER A 6 -6.24 -7.08 6.41
C SER A 6 -7.52 -6.97 5.58
N GLU A 7 -8.13 -5.79 5.50
CA GLU A 7 -9.34 -5.53 4.70
C GLU A 7 -9.05 -5.73 3.21
N SER A 8 -7.93 -5.18 2.72
CA SER A 8 -7.51 -5.34 1.33
C SER A 8 -7.27 -6.80 1.00
N MET A 9 -6.56 -7.54 1.86
CA MET A 9 -6.27 -8.97 1.69
C MET A 9 -7.50 -9.85 1.80
N SER A 10 -8.48 -9.52 2.65
CA SER A 10 -9.69 -10.33 2.83
C SER A 10 -10.49 -10.51 1.54
N LEU A 11 -10.52 -9.48 0.69
CA LEU A 11 -11.17 -9.51 -0.62
C LEU A 11 -10.45 -10.38 -1.66
N TYR A 12 -9.18 -10.71 -1.44
CA TYR A 12 -8.40 -11.62 -2.29
C TYR A 12 -8.38 -13.07 -1.77
N THR A 13 -9.03 -13.33 -0.63
CA THR A 13 -9.11 -14.67 0.00
C THR A 13 -10.49 -15.28 -0.06
N THR A 14 -11.51 -14.55 -0.50
CA THR A 14 -12.84 -15.10 -0.77
C THR A 14 -12.81 -15.84 -2.10
N ASP A 15 -13.41 -17.04 -2.17
CA ASP A 15 -13.46 -17.93 -3.35
C ASP A 15 -14.13 -17.32 -4.61
N ASP A 16 -14.46 -16.03 -4.56
CA ASP A 16 -14.96 -15.24 -5.67
C ASP A 16 -13.75 -14.64 -6.40
N TRP A 17 -13.24 -15.35 -7.40
CA TRP A 17 -12.12 -14.95 -8.28
C TRP A 17 -12.46 -13.76 -9.19
N ASP A 18 -13.48 -12.97 -8.86
CA ASP A 18 -13.89 -11.78 -9.58
C ASP A 18 -12.98 -10.62 -9.15
N TRP A 19 -11.73 -10.66 -9.65
CA TRP A 19 -10.73 -9.64 -9.41
C TRP A 19 -11.32 -8.25 -9.73
N PRO A 20 -11.33 -7.29 -8.79
CA PRO A 20 -11.83 -5.96 -9.08
C PRO A 20 -10.99 -5.32 -10.20
N THR A 21 -11.61 -5.19 -11.38
CA THR A 21 -11.00 -4.66 -12.61
C THR A 21 -10.99 -3.12 -12.65
N SER A 22 -11.69 -2.47 -11.73
CA SER A 22 -11.67 -1.01 -11.58
C SER A 22 -10.42 -0.54 -10.84
N GLY A 23 -9.69 0.42 -11.41
CA GLY A 23 -8.49 1.02 -10.81
C GLY A 23 -7.17 0.30 -11.14
N LEU A 24 -7.17 -0.64 -12.08
CA LEU A 24 -5.92 -1.27 -12.54
C LEU A 24 -5.05 -0.25 -13.27
N VAL A 25 -3.81 -0.09 -12.82
CA VAL A 25 -2.77 0.57 -13.63
C VAL A 25 -1.93 -0.55 -14.21
N ASN A 26 -1.93 -0.69 -15.54
CA ASN A 26 -1.03 -1.61 -16.21
C ASN A 26 0.38 -1.02 -16.17
N TRP A 27 1.22 -1.54 -15.27
CA TRP A 27 2.66 -1.29 -15.33
C TRP A 27 3.26 -2.27 -16.32
N ASP A 28 3.85 -1.78 -17.40
CA ASP A 28 4.64 -2.60 -18.34
C ASP A 28 5.93 -3.08 -17.65
N ILE A 29 5.82 -4.09 -16.80
CA ILE A 29 6.93 -4.78 -16.16
C ILE A 29 7.10 -6.13 -16.86
N PRO A 30 8.25 -6.40 -17.49
CA PRO A 30 8.50 -7.68 -18.16
C PRO A 30 8.32 -8.86 -17.19
N GLY A 31 7.31 -9.69 -17.45
CA GLY A 31 7.00 -10.89 -16.65
C GLY A 31 6.02 -10.69 -15.49
N ALA A 32 5.69 -9.44 -15.12
CA ALA A 32 4.66 -9.17 -14.14
C ALA A 32 3.30 -9.12 -14.84
N THR A 33 2.35 -9.94 -14.42
CA THR A 33 1.07 -10.05 -15.14
C THR A 33 0.02 -9.07 -14.63
N THR A 34 0.09 -8.61 -13.38
CA THR A 34 -0.92 -7.67 -12.84
C THR A 34 -0.42 -6.85 -11.64
N VAL A 35 -0.67 -5.54 -11.68
CA VAL A 35 -0.59 -4.66 -10.50
C VAL A 35 -2.00 -4.14 -10.21
N HIS A 36 -2.40 -4.20 -8.95
CA HIS A 36 -3.70 -3.71 -8.51
C HIS A 36 -3.54 -2.43 -7.69
N THR A 37 -4.13 -1.32 -8.15
CA THR A 37 -4.34 -0.14 -7.30
C THR A 37 -5.65 -0.32 -6.53
N ARG A 38 -5.65 0.09 -5.26
CA ARG A 38 -6.85 0.07 -4.42
C ARG A 38 -7.04 1.39 -3.70
N GLN A 39 -8.28 1.84 -3.71
CA GLN A 39 -8.73 2.96 -2.91
C GLN A 39 -8.86 2.53 -1.43
N ILE A 40 -8.26 3.30 -0.53
CA ILE A 40 -8.35 3.21 0.91
C ILE A 40 -9.68 3.82 1.38
N THR A 41 -10.36 3.15 2.32
CA THR A 41 -11.62 3.64 2.90
C THR A 41 -11.43 4.92 3.73
N SER A 42 -12.49 5.71 3.85
CA SER A 42 -12.47 7.09 4.38
C SER A 42 -11.91 7.26 5.81
N ARG A 43 -11.88 6.21 6.65
CA ARG A 43 -11.34 6.28 8.02
C ARG A 43 -9.81 6.41 8.08
N ALA A 44 -9.09 5.94 7.06
CA ALA A 44 -7.63 6.08 7.03
C ALA A 44 -7.19 7.52 6.70
N LEU A 45 -8.04 8.28 6.00
CA LEU A 45 -7.75 9.65 5.56
C LEU A 45 -7.50 10.61 6.74
N SER A 46 -8.18 10.41 7.87
CA SER A 46 -7.97 11.21 9.08
C SER A 46 -6.62 10.98 9.76
N HIS A 47 -5.81 10.04 9.26
CA HIS A 47 -4.53 9.64 9.84
C HIS A 47 -3.36 9.87 8.89
N GLY A 48 -3.57 10.71 7.87
CA GLY A 48 -2.56 11.10 6.89
C GLY A 48 -2.36 10.08 5.76
N PHE A 49 -3.11 8.96 5.74
CA PHE A 49 -3.06 8.06 4.58
C PHE A 49 -3.64 8.73 3.34
N ASP A 50 -3.09 8.36 2.19
CA ASP A 50 -3.70 8.69 0.90
C ASP A 50 -5.01 7.91 0.71
N GLN A 51 -5.84 8.38 -0.22
CA GLN A 51 -7.02 7.67 -0.69
C GLN A 51 -6.67 6.43 -1.49
N GLU A 52 -5.44 6.26 -1.95
CA GLU A 52 -5.03 5.09 -2.73
C GLU A 52 -3.75 4.47 -2.21
N GLY A 53 -3.65 3.15 -2.33
CA GLY A 53 -2.44 2.37 -2.17
C GLY A 53 -2.26 1.37 -3.30
N PHE A 54 -1.06 0.82 -3.43
CA PHE A 54 -0.74 -0.17 -4.46
C PHE A 54 -0.53 -1.54 -3.84
N ILE A 55 -0.92 -2.59 -4.56
CA ILE A 55 -0.64 -3.97 -4.20
C ILE A 55 -0.16 -4.70 -5.45
N TYR A 56 0.99 -5.35 -5.33
CA TYR A 56 1.50 -6.27 -6.32
C TYR A 56 1.11 -7.70 -5.97
N PHE A 57 0.49 -8.38 -6.92
CA PHE A 57 0.16 -9.80 -6.83
C PHE A 57 1.02 -10.59 -7.82
N PRO A 58 1.93 -11.44 -7.33
CA PRO A 58 2.67 -12.33 -8.22
C PRO A 58 1.77 -13.25 -9.03
N SER A 59 2.21 -13.63 -10.22
CA SER A 59 1.41 -14.47 -11.13
C SER A 59 1.02 -15.81 -10.52
N THR A 60 1.91 -16.41 -9.72
CA THR A 60 1.69 -17.66 -8.98
C THR A 60 0.65 -17.50 -7.87
N CYS A 61 0.65 -16.37 -7.17
CA CYS A 61 -0.33 -16.04 -6.13
C CYS A 61 -1.72 -15.88 -6.74
N ALA A 62 -1.81 -15.23 -7.90
CA ALA A 62 -3.06 -15.08 -8.65
C ALA A 62 -3.63 -16.43 -9.15
N GLN A 63 -2.80 -17.47 -9.24
CA GLN A 63 -3.21 -18.83 -9.59
C GLN A 63 -3.55 -19.70 -8.36
N GLY A 64 -3.65 -19.10 -7.17
CA GLY A 64 -4.06 -19.78 -5.94
C GLY A 64 -2.93 -20.45 -5.16
N GLN A 65 -1.66 -20.15 -5.48
CA GLN A 65 -0.56 -20.57 -4.61
C GLN A 65 -0.57 -19.81 -3.28
N LYS A 66 -0.08 -20.48 -2.23
CA LYS A 66 0.15 -19.84 -0.94
C LYS A 66 1.29 -18.83 -1.06
N CYS A 67 1.00 -17.59 -0.69
CA CYS A 67 1.96 -16.49 -0.75
C CYS A 67 2.16 -15.81 0.61
N SER A 68 3.36 -15.29 0.80
CA SER A 68 3.68 -14.43 1.94
C SER A 68 3.40 -12.97 1.60
N ILE A 69 3.27 -12.11 2.61
CA ILE A 69 3.02 -10.68 2.42
C ILE A 69 4.23 -9.89 2.91
N HIS A 70 4.64 -8.90 2.13
CA HIS A 70 5.60 -7.88 2.52
C HIS A 70 4.99 -6.48 2.41
N VAL A 71 5.35 -5.60 3.34
CA VAL A 71 4.90 -4.21 3.34
C VAL A 71 6.11 -3.33 3.08
N ALA A 72 6.10 -2.62 1.96
CA ALA A 72 7.14 -1.68 1.59
C ALA A 72 6.64 -0.25 1.80
N LEU A 73 7.31 0.48 2.70
CA LEU A 73 6.95 1.85 3.07
C LEU A 73 7.84 2.84 2.32
N HIS A 74 7.25 3.75 1.57
CA HIS A 74 7.98 4.81 0.87
C HIS A 74 8.56 5.84 1.85
N GLY A 75 9.58 6.59 1.45
CA GLY A 75 10.09 7.74 2.20
C GLY A 75 9.25 9.00 2.02
N CYS A 76 9.61 10.09 2.70
CA CYS A 76 9.02 11.40 2.47
C CYS A 76 9.20 11.82 1.00
N GLN A 77 8.20 12.47 0.41
CA GLN A 77 8.14 12.84 -1.02
C GLN A 77 8.27 11.67 -2.01
N GLN A 78 8.13 10.43 -1.55
CA GLN A 78 8.14 9.24 -2.41
C GLN A 78 6.77 8.55 -2.47
N GLY A 79 5.75 9.17 -1.88
CA GLY A 79 4.38 8.69 -1.96
C GLY A 79 3.70 9.08 -3.28
N LYS A 80 2.53 8.51 -3.52
CA LYS A 80 1.72 8.68 -4.74
C LYS A 80 1.53 10.13 -5.14
N HIS A 81 1.21 11.00 -4.18
CA HIS A 81 1.03 12.43 -4.46
C HIS A 81 2.24 13.06 -5.17
N TYR A 82 3.45 12.58 -4.89
CA TYR A 82 4.69 13.19 -5.36
C TYR A 82 5.26 12.52 -6.60
N VAL A 83 5.26 11.20 -6.63
CA VAL A 83 5.95 10.41 -7.65
C VAL A 83 5.06 9.31 -8.23
N ASP A 84 3.76 9.40 -8.00
CA ASP A 84 2.76 8.40 -8.40
C ASP A 84 3.18 6.99 -7.98
N ASP A 85 3.36 6.07 -8.92
CA ASP A 85 3.72 4.69 -8.65
C ASP A 85 5.23 4.41 -8.64
N VAL A 86 6.10 5.41 -8.81
CA VAL A 86 7.54 5.21 -9.04
C VAL A 86 8.20 4.40 -7.93
N PHE A 87 7.85 4.62 -6.65
CA PHE A 87 8.39 3.82 -5.56
C PHE A 87 7.97 2.34 -5.68
N ALA A 88 6.69 2.10 -5.99
CA ALA A 88 6.18 0.74 -6.12
C ALA A 88 6.75 0.02 -7.36
N THR A 89 6.96 0.73 -8.48
CA THR A 89 7.44 0.16 -9.75
C THR A 89 8.95 0.07 -9.88
N LYS A 90 9.71 0.96 -9.25
CA LYS A 90 11.16 1.13 -9.51
C LYS A 90 12.06 0.86 -8.32
N ALA A 91 11.53 0.60 -7.13
CA ALA A 91 12.37 0.28 -5.96
C ALA A 91 12.90 -1.18 -5.94
N GLY A 92 12.57 -2.00 -6.95
CA GLY A 92 13.11 -3.35 -7.12
C GLY A 92 12.38 -4.46 -6.33
N TYR A 93 11.24 -4.14 -5.72
CA TYR A 93 10.47 -5.12 -4.95
C TYR A 93 9.73 -6.12 -5.84
N LEU A 94 9.30 -5.71 -7.04
CA LEU A 94 8.37 -6.50 -7.86
C LEU A 94 9.05 -7.73 -8.46
N GLU A 95 10.31 -7.60 -8.86
CA GLU A 95 11.11 -8.70 -9.39
C GLU A 95 11.40 -9.74 -8.31
N VAL A 96 11.76 -9.29 -7.10
CA VAL A 96 11.94 -10.18 -5.95
C VAL A 96 10.61 -10.84 -5.58
N ALA A 97 9.51 -10.11 -5.66
CA ALA A 97 8.20 -10.58 -5.30
C ALA A 97 7.70 -11.70 -6.21
N GLU A 98 7.85 -11.52 -7.52
CA GLU A 98 7.48 -12.49 -8.53
C GLU A 98 8.22 -13.82 -8.35
N LEU A 99 9.52 -13.76 -8.05
CA LEU A 99 10.37 -14.94 -7.89
C LEU A 99 10.17 -15.68 -6.56
N ASN A 100 9.50 -15.08 -5.58
CA ASN A 100 9.44 -15.60 -4.20
C ASN A 100 8.00 -15.76 -3.66
N ASN A 101 6.98 -15.71 -4.51
CA ASN A 101 5.58 -15.83 -4.08
C ASN A 101 5.24 -14.82 -2.95
N LEU A 102 5.65 -13.57 -3.15
CA LEU A 102 5.49 -12.50 -2.17
C LEU A 102 4.51 -11.46 -2.69
N ILE A 103 3.35 -11.32 -2.05
CA ILE A 103 2.46 -10.18 -2.29
C ILE A 103 3.12 -8.96 -1.65
N VAL A 104 3.30 -7.88 -2.41
CA VAL A 104 3.87 -6.63 -1.87
C VAL A 104 2.81 -5.56 -1.78
N VAL A 105 2.67 -5.02 -0.59
CA VAL A 105 1.72 -3.94 -0.29
C VAL A 105 2.50 -2.64 -0.12
N PHE A 106 2.06 -1.59 -0.83
CA PHE A 106 2.63 -0.25 -0.81
C PHE A 106 1.56 0.76 -0.35
N PRO A 107 1.31 0.86 0.96
CA PRO A 107 0.40 1.87 1.50
C PRO A 107 1.02 3.26 1.29
N GLN A 108 0.16 4.28 1.19
CA GLN A 108 0.58 5.64 0.86
C GLN A 108 0.17 6.64 1.94
N VAL A 109 1.01 7.65 2.16
CA VAL A 109 0.72 8.82 2.98
C VAL A 109 0.55 10.05 2.07
N ALA A 110 -0.53 10.78 2.26
CA ALA A 110 -0.79 12.04 1.57
C ALA A 110 -0.21 13.23 2.36
N PRO A 111 0.28 14.28 1.68
CA PRO A 111 0.76 15.47 2.35
C PRO A 111 -0.39 16.25 3.01
N THR A 112 -0.13 16.82 4.18
CA THR A 112 -1.06 17.70 4.89
C THR A 112 -0.45 19.10 5.06
N MET A 113 -1.10 20.10 4.48
CA MET A 113 -0.62 21.49 4.51
C MET A 113 -1.05 22.25 5.77
N PHE A 114 -2.10 21.78 6.44
CA PHE A 114 -2.65 22.36 7.67
C PHE A 114 -2.48 21.39 8.84
N LEU A 115 -2.78 21.84 10.06
CA LEU A 115 -2.59 21.08 11.30
C LEU A 115 -3.27 19.69 11.24
N PRO A 116 -2.52 18.58 11.45
CA PRO A 116 -1.08 18.54 11.67
C PRO A 116 -0.28 18.68 10.36
N THR A 117 0.71 19.56 10.35
CA THR A 117 1.51 19.88 9.16
C THR A 117 2.49 18.74 8.84
N ASN A 118 2.30 18.07 7.71
CA ASN A 118 3.18 17.07 7.14
C ASN A 118 3.24 17.29 5.61
N PRO A 119 3.82 18.41 5.15
CA PRO A 119 3.80 18.77 3.75
C PRO A 119 4.58 17.75 2.94
N MET A 120 5.58 17.08 3.52
CA MET A 120 6.42 16.11 2.80
C MET A 120 5.77 14.73 2.65
N GLY A 121 4.56 14.50 3.19
CA GLY A 121 3.88 13.19 3.10
C GLY A 121 4.68 12.06 3.78
N CYS A 122 5.28 12.33 4.93
CA CYS A 122 6.05 11.36 5.70
C CYS A 122 5.16 10.46 6.56
N TRP A 123 5.57 9.21 6.79
CA TRP A 123 5.04 8.39 7.89
C TRP A 123 5.16 9.12 9.24
N ASP A 124 4.27 8.83 10.17
CA ASP A 124 4.27 9.48 11.48
C ASP A 124 5.35 8.90 12.39
N TRP A 125 6.55 9.49 12.28
CA TRP A 125 7.71 9.13 13.11
C TRP A 125 8.06 10.22 14.14
N TRP A 126 7.30 11.32 14.20
CA TRP A 126 7.51 12.41 15.15
C TRP A 126 6.26 12.80 15.96
N GLY A 127 5.13 12.11 15.76
CA GLY A 127 3.90 12.31 16.53
C GLY A 127 2.94 13.35 15.98
N TYR A 128 2.92 13.57 14.66
CA TYR A 128 2.00 14.55 14.08
C TYR A 128 0.54 14.09 14.13
N SER A 129 0.28 12.79 14.14
CA SER A 129 -1.08 12.26 14.23
C SER A 129 -1.51 11.99 15.67
N SER A 130 -0.57 11.64 16.56
CA SER A 130 -0.83 11.33 17.98
C SER A 130 0.48 11.24 18.78
N LEU A 131 0.41 11.48 20.10
CA LEU A 131 1.51 11.19 21.03
C LEU A 131 1.83 9.68 21.14
N SER A 132 0.90 8.81 20.73
CA SER A 132 1.09 7.36 20.72
C SER A 132 1.70 6.83 19.43
N TYR A 133 2.24 7.69 18.54
CA TYR A 133 2.66 7.34 17.16
C TYR A 133 3.59 6.12 17.05
N ALA A 134 4.43 5.85 18.06
CA ALA A 134 5.36 4.73 18.08
C ALA A 134 4.80 3.46 18.77
N THR A 135 3.50 3.39 19.05
CA THR A 135 2.87 2.25 19.72
C THR A 135 1.94 1.47 18.79
N LYS A 136 1.50 0.29 19.23
CA LYS A 136 0.50 -0.52 18.51
C LYS A 136 -0.86 0.18 18.38
N THR A 137 -1.13 1.19 19.19
CA THR A 137 -2.38 1.98 19.16
C THR A 137 -2.23 3.29 18.39
N ALA A 138 -1.07 3.54 17.78
CA ALA A 138 -0.87 4.69 16.90
C ALA A 138 -1.88 4.66 15.74
N PRO A 139 -2.42 5.81 15.31
CA PRO A 139 -3.37 5.85 14.20
C PRO A 139 -2.84 5.19 12.91
N GLN A 140 -1.57 5.42 12.56
CA GLN A 140 -0.96 4.78 11.39
C GLN A 140 -0.71 3.29 11.58
N MET A 141 -0.52 2.79 12.80
CA MET A 141 -0.32 1.36 13.07
C MET A 141 -1.64 0.61 13.18
N ALA A 142 -2.54 1.09 14.03
CA ALA A 142 -3.81 0.47 14.39
C ALA A 142 -4.78 0.37 13.20
N GLY A 143 -4.88 1.44 12.40
CA GLY A 143 -5.80 1.54 11.26
C GLY A 143 -7.27 1.77 11.64
#